data_AF-A0A380EH46-F1
#
_entry.id   AF-A0A380EH46-F1
#
_cell.length_a   1.000
_cell.length_b   1.000
_cell.length_c   1.000
_cell.angle_alpha   90.00
_cell.angle_beta   90.00
_cell.angle_gamma   90.00
#
_symmetry.space_group_name_H-M   'P 1'
#
loop_
_entity.id
_entity.type
_entity.pdbx_description
1 polymer ?
#
loop_
_entity_poly.entity_id
_entity_poly.type
_entity_poly.pdbx_seq_one_letter_code
_entity_poly.pdbx_strand_id
1 'polypeptide(L)'
;MKAPHGLVTGITGGGKTYFLFYVIRELFRRHSEVRLLDPKVSDLSFMKRVIGDDKVADTKGQILKQLREANNEMEERFRLMNDSSDYKIGNDFRNFDMRPYFIIFDEVTAFTSTLDKKELQEMNDYLINIL
;
A
#
# COMPACT_ATOMS: atom_id res chain seq x y z
N MET A 1 9.31 -9.11 13.92
CA MET A 1 8.56 -9.79 12.84
C MET A 1 8.77 -8.99 11.57
N LYS A 2 9.09 -9.61 10.43
CA LYS A 2 9.07 -8.91 9.14
C LYS A 2 7.62 -8.61 8.77
N ALA A 3 7.33 -7.43 8.24
CA ALA A 3 6.03 -7.14 7.69
C ALA A 3 5.73 -8.13 6.54
N PRO A 4 4.49 -8.66 6.42
CA PRO A 4 4.17 -9.58 5.35
C PRO A 4 4.03 -8.81 4.03
N HIS A 5 4.89 -9.12 3.06
CA HIS A 5 4.80 -8.60 1.69
C HIS A 5 4.33 -9.70 0.73
N GLY A 6 3.56 -9.31 -0.27
CA GLY A 6 3.03 -10.22 -1.29
C GLY A 6 3.31 -9.71 -2.69
N LEU A 7 3.81 -10.60 -3.55
CA LEU A 7 3.92 -10.36 -4.98
C LEU A 7 2.90 -11.24 -5.71
N VAL A 8 2.01 -10.61 -6.47
CA VAL A 8 1.04 -11.30 -7.34
C VAL A 8 1.54 -11.20 -8.77
N THR A 9 1.75 -12.35 -9.41
CA THR A 9 2.22 -12.43 -10.80
C THR A 9 1.28 -13.27 -11.66
N GLY A 10 1.32 -13.07 -12.97
CA GLY A 10 0.48 -13.75 -13.94
C GLY A 10 0.38 -13.01 -15.26
N ILE A 11 -0.19 -13.65 -16.27
CA ILE A 11 -0.39 -13.04 -17.61
C ILE A 11 -1.62 -12.10 -17.63
N THR A 12 -1.73 -11.26 -18.65
CA THR A 12 -2.95 -10.48 -18.92
C THR A 12 -4.13 -11.43 -19.16
N GLY A 13 -5.30 -11.11 -18.60
CA GLY A 13 -6.47 -12.00 -18.64
C GLY A 13 -6.40 -13.19 -17.68
N GLY A 14 -5.28 -13.39 -16.95
CA GLY A 14 -5.10 -14.49 -16.00
C GLY A 14 -5.84 -14.33 -14.65
N GLY A 15 -6.74 -13.36 -14.53
CA GLY A 15 -7.54 -13.16 -13.31
C GLY A 15 -6.86 -12.39 -12.16
N LYS A 16 -5.69 -11.79 -12.38
CA LYS A 16 -4.96 -11.02 -11.34
C LYS A 16 -5.83 -9.95 -10.68
N THR A 17 -6.52 -9.14 -11.48
CA THR A 17 -7.39 -8.06 -10.98
C THR A 17 -8.55 -8.60 -10.13
N TYR A 18 -9.17 -9.71 -10.54
CA TYR A 18 -10.20 -10.38 -9.73
C TYR A 18 -9.65 -10.94 -8.42
N PHE A 19 -8.44 -11.49 -8.44
CA PHE A 19 -7.76 -11.93 -7.23
C PHE A 19 -7.48 -10.75 -6.29
N LEU A 20 -6.98 -9.62 -6.81
CA LEU A 20 -6.78 -8.41 -6.02
C LEU A 20 -8.10 -7.90 -5.42
N PHE A 21 -9.21 -7.91 -6.17
CA PHE A 21 -10.52 -7.56 -5.62
C PHE A 21 -10.96 -8.47 -4.47
N TYR A 22 -10.70 -9.77 -4.58
CA TYR A 22 -10.97 -10.71 -3.48
C TYR A 22 -10.14 -10.35 -2.24
N VAL A 23 -8.84 -10.07 -2.40
CA VAL A 23 -7.96 -9.66 -1.30
C VAL A 23 -8.47 -8.34 -0.68
N ILE A 24 -8.74 -7.32 -1.49
CA ILE A 24 -9.26 -6.01 -1.05
C ILE A 24 -10.54 -6.19 -0.23
N ARG A 25 -11.49 -7.00 -0.72
CA ARG A 25 -12.74 -7.29 -0.01
C ARG A 25 -12.47 -7.87 1.37
N GLU A 26 -11.56 -8.84 1.45
CA GLU A 26 -11.20 -9.49 2.72
C GLU A 26 -10.45 -8.56 3.68
N LEU A 27 -9.67 -7.61 3.18
CA LEU A 27 -9.05 -6.55 3.99
C LEU A 27 -10.10 -5.60 4.58
N PHE A 28 -11.11 -5.19 3.81
CA PHE A 28 -12.19 -4.35 4.32
C PHE A 28 -13.01 -5.05 5.41
N ARG A 29 -13.26 -6.36 5.26
CA ARG A 29 -13.94 -7.15 6.31
C ARG A 29 -13.18 -7.19 7.64
N ARG A 30 -11.88 -6.90 7.63
CA ARG A 30 -11.00 -6.84 8.81
C ARG A 30 -10.76 -5.41 9.30
N HIS A 31 -11.52 -4.44 8.79
CA HIS A 31 -11.38 -3.02 9.12
C HIS A 31 -9.96 -2.46 8.87
N SER A 32 -9.27 -3.00 7.86
CA SER A 32 -7.96 -2.52 7.46
C SER A 32 -8.05 -1.18 6.73
N GLU A 33 -7.03 -0.35 6.90
CA GLU A 33 -6.77 0.80 6.05
C GLU A 33 -6.11 0.31 4.76
N VAL A 34 -6.67 0.70 3.61
CA VAL A 34 -6.19 0.25 2.29
C VAL A 34 -5.93 1.48 1.41
N ARG A 35 -4.78 1.48 0.73
CA ARG A 35 -4.42 2.40 -0.35
C ARG A 35 -4.26 1.62 -1.64
N LEU A 36 -4.87 2.10 -2.71
CA LEU A 36 -4.82 1.48 -4.04
C LEU A 36 -3.98 2.34 -4.97
N LEU A 37 -3.00 1.73 -5.63
CA LEU A 37 -2.13 2.37 -6.63
C LEU A 37 -2.38 1.69 -7.99
N ASP A 38 -3.01 2.42 -8.90
CA ASP A 38 -3.45 1.93 -10.21
C ASP A 38 -2.95 2.85 -11.33
N PRO A 39 -1.71 2.68 -11.81
CA PRO A 39 -1.12 3.53 -12.84
C PRO A 39 -1.79 3.37 -14.21
N LYS A 40 -2.66 2.38 -14.40
CA LYS A 40 -3.32 2.09 -15.67
C LYS A 40 -4.70 2.74 -15.80
N VAL A 41 -5.19 3.40 -14.75
CA VAL A 41 -6.55 3.96 -14.69
C VAL A 41 -7.59 2.90 -15.08
N SER A 42 -7.51 1.74 -14.45
CA SER A 42 -8.26 0.53 -14.78
C SER A 42 -9.36 0.25 -13.76
N ASP A 43 -9.73 -1.03 -13.57
CA ASP A 43 -10.83 -1.44 -12.70
C ASP A 43 -10.65 -0.94 -11.25
N LEU A 44 -9.41 -0.88 -10.75
CA LEU A 44 -9.12 -0.41 -9.39
C LEU A 44 -9.31 1.10 -9.23
N SER A 45 -9.14 1.89 -10.28
CA SER A 45 -9.40 3.33 -10.24
C SER A 45 -10.86 3.67 -9.98
N PHE A 46 -11.80 2.81 -10.41
CA PHE A 46 -13.22 2.99 -10.10
C PHE A 46 -13.56 2.81 -8.62
N MET A 47 -12.67 2.19 -7.83
CA MET A 47 -12.82 2.07 -6.37
C MET A 47 -12.86 3.42 -5.66
N LYS A 48 -12.40 4.50 -6.30
CA LYS A 48 -12.58 5.89 -5.83
C LYS A 48 -14.02 6.17 -5.37
N ARG A 49 -15.00 5.67 -6.13
CA ARG A 49 -16.44 5.84 -5.82
C ARG A 49 -16.89 5.08 -4.58
N VAL A 50 -16.10 4.10 -4.13
CA VAL A 50 -16.42 3.20 -3.02
C VAL A 50 -15.65 3.60 -1.76
N ILE A 51 -14.36 3.95 -1.89
CA ILE A 51 -13.47 4.17 -0.75
C ILE A 51 -12.92 5.59 -0.62
N GLY A 52 -13.29 6.49 -1.54
CA GLY A 52 -12.83 7.87 -1.56
C GLY A 52 -11.67 8.11 -2.53
N ASP A 53 -11.64 9.31 -3.10
CA ASP A 53 -10.59 9.76 -4.03
C ASP A 53 -9.22 9.84 -3.35
N ASP A 54 -9.19 10.05 -2.04
CA ASP A 54 -7.97 10.13 -1.23
C ASP A 54 -7.28 8.78 -1.04
N LYS A 55 -7.99 7.66 -1.24
CA LYS A 55 -7.47 6.30 -1.02
C LYS A 55 -7.03 5.59 -2.29
N VAL A 56 -7.22 6.21 -3.45
CA VAL A 56 -6.87 5.62 -4.75
C VAL A 56 -6.03 6.60 -5.55
N ALA A 57 -4.83 6.19 -5.90
CA ALA A 57 -3.89 6.96 -6.71
C ALA A 57 -3.76 6.35 -8.10
N ASP A 58 -4.04 7.15 -9.12
CA ASP A 58 -3.97 6.74 -10.53
C ASP A 58 -3.11 7.69 -11.39
N THR A 59 -2.69 8.82 -10.83
CA THR A 59 -1.68 9.69 -11.42
C THR A 59 -0.31 9.48 -10.80
N LYS A 60 0.74 9.82 -11.54
CA LYS A 60 2.12 9.67 -11.06
C LYS A 60 2.38 10.39 -9.73
N GLY A 61 1.96 11.64 -9.63
CA GLY A 61 2.13 12.43 -8.42
C GLY A 61 1.35 11.86 -7.23
N GLN A 62 0.14 11.34 -7.45
CA GLN A 62 -0.62 10.69 -6.38
C GLN A 62 0.04 9.40 -5.92
N ILE A 63 0.58 8.58 -6.84
CA ILE A 63 1.23 7.32 -6.49
C ILE A 63 2.48 7.59 -5.64
N LEU A 64 3.36 8.50 -6.07
CA LEU A 64 4.53 8.90 -5.28
C LEU A 64 4.13 9.50 -3.92
N LYS A 65 3.07 10.32 -3.89
CA LYS A 65 2.53 10.87 -2.63
C LYS A 65 2.06 9.76 -1.69
N GLN A 66 1.32 8.76 -2.18
CA GLN A 66 0.84 7.64 -1.35
C GLN A 66 1.98 6.78 -0.81
N LEU A 67 3.02 6.53 -1.61
CA LEU A 67 4.22 5.82 -1.14
C LEU A 67 4.92 6.60 -0.02
N ARG A 68 5.06 7.91 -0.17
CA ARG A 68 5.60 8.79 0.88
C ARG A 68 4.75 8.78 2.15
N GLU A 69 3.43 8.90 2.01
CA GLU A 69 2.50 8.88 3.14
C GLU A 69 2.54 7.55 3.90
N ALA A 70 2.65 6.44 3.19
CA ALA A 70 2.78 5.14 3.83
C ALA A 70 4.10 4.98 4.59
N ASN A 71 5.20 5.56 4.08
CA ASN A 71 6.46 5.62 4.80
C ASN A 71 6.32 6.41 6.11
N ASN A 72 5.69 7.59 6.05
CA ASN A 72 5.43 8.41 7.22
C ASN A 72 4.55 7.68 8.25
N GLU A 73 3.49 7.01 7.79
CA GLU A 73 2.59 6.21 8.62
C GLU A 73 3.36 5.09 9.33
N MET A 74 4.25 4.39 8.61
CA MET A 74 5.10 3.36 9.19
C MET A 74 6.02 3.92 10.28
N GLU A 75 6.70 5.04 10.01
CA GLU A 75 7.58 5.70 10.98
C GLU A 75 6.82 6.19 12.22
N GLU A 76 5.64 6.79 12.02
CA GLU A 76 4.79 7.27 13.10
C GLU A 76 4.31 6.13 13.98
N ARG A 77 3.80 5.04 13.38
CA ARG A 77 3.40 3.84 14.13
C ARG A 77 4.57 3.25 14.90
N PHE A 78 5.75 3.16 14.27
CA PHE A 78 6.95 2.67 14.95
C PHE A 78 7.30 3.52 16.17
N ARG A 79 7.26 4.85 16.04
CA ARG A 79 7.48 5.79 17.14
C ARG A 79 6.45 5.60 18.26
N LEU A 80 5.16 5.59 17.93
CA LEU A 80 4.07 5.41 18.89
C LEU A 80 4.18 4.09 19.66
N MET A 81 4.56 3.01 18.98
CA MET A 81 4.75 1.71 19.62
C MET A 81 5.96 1.69 20.56
N ASN A 82 7.08 2.34 20.19
CA ASN A 82 8.30 2.36 21.01
C ASN A 82 8.21 3.32 22.20
N ASP A 83 7.50 4.45 22.05
CA ASP A 83 7.34 5.45 23.11
C ASP A 83 6.29 5.02 24.15
N SER A 84 5.50 3.99 23.85
CA SER A 84 4.50 3.46 24.77
C SER A 84 5.14 2.67 25.91
N SER A 85 4.74 3.00 27.14
CA SER A 85 5.09 2.23 28.35
C SER A 85 4.62 0.78 28.31
N ASP A 86 3.68 0.45 27.41
CA ASP A 86 3.13 -0.88 27.24
C ASP A 86 3.91 -1.74 26.23
N TYR A 87 4.99 -1.21 25.66
CA TYR A 87 5.83 -1.96 24.72
C TYR A 87 6.47 -3.17 25.39
N LYS A 88 6.14 -4.37 24.86
CA LYS A 88 6.76 -5.64 25.21
C LYS A 88 7.41 -6.23 23.97
N ILE A 89 8.53 -6.94 24.16
CA ILE A 89 9.19 -7.69 23.09
C ILE A 89 8.16 -8.62 22.43
N GLY A 90 7.94 -8.45 21.13
CA GLY A 90 6.99 -9.24 20.35
C GLY A 90 5.65 -8.57 20.08
N ASN A 91 5.39 -7.38 20.64
CA ASN A 91 4.21 -6.60 20.29
C ASN A 91 4.28 -6.11 18.84
N ASP A 92 3.13 -6.06 18.18
CA ASP A 92 2.94 -5.40 16.88
C ASP A 92 1.70 -4.50 16.91
N PHE A 93 1.31 -3.96 15.75
CA PHE A 93 0.17 -3.04 15.62
C PHE A 93 -1.13 -3.55 16.28
N ARG A 94 -1.33 -4.87 16.39
CA ARG A 94 -2.52 -5.49 17.02
C ARG A 94 -2.57 -5.23 18.52
N ASN A 95 -1.43 -4.98 19.15
CA ASN A 95 -1.31 -4.69 20.58
C ASN A 95 -1.60 -3.22 20.92
N PHE A 96 -1.70 -2.34 19.92
CA PHE A 96 -1.84 -0.90 20.08
C PHE A 96 -3.14 -0.33 19.49
N ASP A 97 -4.15 -1.18 19.29
CA ASP A 97 -5.45 -0.82 18.67
C ASP A 97 -5.31 -0.12 17.31
N MET A 98 -4.21 -0.38 16.61
CA MET A 98 -3.94 0.19 15.29
C MET A 98 -4.59 -0.69 14.23
N ARG A 99 -5.28 -0.08 13.26
CA ARG A 99 -5.82 -0.80 12.11
C ARG A 99 -4.68 -1.32 11.23
N PRO A 100 -4.75 -2.55 10.68
CA PRO A 100 -3.81 -2.98 9.66
C PRO A 100 -3.75 -1.98 8.50
N TYR A 101 -2.57 -1.71 7.95
CA TYR A 101 -2.39 -0.77 6.84
C TYR A 101 -1.83 -1.52 5.62
N PHE A 102 -2.48 -1.38 4.47
CA PHE A 102 -2.11 -2.06 3.23
C PHE A 102 -2.00 -1.08 2.07
N ILE A 103 -0.92 -1.22 1.29
CA ILE A 103 -0.81 -0.64 -0.05
C ILE A 103 -0.96 -1.79 -1.05
N ILE A 104 -1.85 -1.63 -2.01
CA ILE A 104 -2.01 -2.56 -3.13
C ILE A 104 -1.62 -1.84 -4.40
N PHE A 105 -0.58 -2.34 -5.04
CA PHE A 105 -0.03 -1.79 -6.26
C PHE A 105 -0.25 -2.80 -7.39
N ASP A 106 -1.19 -2.51 -8.29
CA ASP A 106 -1.62 -3.45 -9.33
C ASP A 106 -0.51 -3.77 -10.34
N GLU A 107 0.06 -2.72 -10.93
CA GLU A 107 1.08 -2.88 -11.97
C GLU A 107 2.28 -1.96 -11.72
N VAL A 108 3.17 -2.39 -10.85
CA VAL A 108 4.43 -1.70 -10.56
C VAL A 108 5.25 -1.48 -11.84
N THR A 109 5.31 -2.46 -12.74
CA THR A 109 6.17 -2.37 -13.93
C THR A 109 5.70 -1.29 -14.92
N ALA A 110 4.37 -1.14 -15.08
CA ALA A 110 3.78 -0.09 -15.90
C ALA A 110 3.95 1.28 -15.26
N PHE A 111 4.01 1.39 -13.94
CA PHE A 111 4.36 2.64 -13.30
C PHE A 111 5.83 3.00 -13.53
N THR A 112 6.74 2.06 -13.25
CA THR A 112 8.20 2.23 -13.40
C THR A 112 8.59 2.71 -14.79
N SER A 113 7.91 2.26 -15.86
CA SER A 113 8.20 2.69 -17.22
C SER A 113 7.82 4.15 -17.52
N THR A 114 7.02 4.78 -16.67
CA THR A 114 6.61 6.18 -16.80
C THR A 114 7.51 7.16 -16.03
N LEU A 115 8.40 6.65 -15.19
CA LEU A 115 9.23 7.44 -14.29
C LEU A 115 10.52 7.91 -14.95
N ASP A 116 10.92 9.14 -14.66
CA ASP A 116 12.27 9.59 -14.93
C ASP A 116 13.27 9.02 -13.89
N LYS A 117 14.57 9.29 -14.06
CA LYS A 117 15.62 8.76 -13.16
C LYS A 117 15.43 9.21 -11.70
N LYS A 118 14.99 10.44 -11.48
CA LYS A 118 14.81 11.01 -10.14
C LYS A 118 13.56 10.41 -9.49
N GLU A 119 12.46 10.33 -10.23
CA GLU A 119 11.21 9.73 -9.76
C GLU A 119 11.37 8.23 -9.48
N LEU A 120 12.15 7.52 -10.30
CA LEU A 120 12.47 6.11 -10.07
C LEU A 120 13.29 5.92 -8.79
N GLN A 121 14.28 6.77 -8.55
CA GLN A 121 15.04 6.76 -7.30
C GLN A 121 14.12 7.02 -6.10
N GLU A 122 13.26 8.04 -6.19
CA GLU A 122 12.28 8.37 -5.15
C GLU A 122 11.34 7.19 -4.85
N MET A 123 10.80 6.54 -5.88
CA MET A 123 9.97 5.35 -5.70
C MET A 123 10.72 4.21 -5.01
N ASN A 124 11.96 3.93 -5.43
CA ASN A 124 12.78 2.87 -4.83
C ASN A 124 13.10 3.16 -3.36
N ASP A 125 13.40 4.41 -3.02
CA ASP A 125 13.66 4.83 -1.64
C ASP A 125 12.42 4.58 -0.76
N TYR A 126 11.21 4.83 -1.26
CA TYR A 126 9.98 4.50 -0.53
C TYR A 126 9.71 3.00 -0.45
N LEU A 127 9.85 2.26 -1.56
CA LEU A 127 9.58 0.82 -1.56
C LEU A 127 10.53 0.05 -0.64
N ILE A 128 11.83 0.40 -0.60
CA ILE A 128 12.81 -0.27 0.27
C ILE A 128 12.46 -0.10 1.75
N ASN A 129 11.93 1.05 2.14
CA ASN A 129 11.59 1.32 3.54
C ASN A 129 10.31 0.59 3.98
N ILE A 130 9.39 0.33 3.05
CA ILE A 130 8.11 -0.33 3.34
C ILE A 130 8.23 -1.87 3.25
N LEU A 131 9.27 -2.41 2.58
CA LEU A 131 9.56 -3.85 2.40
C LEU A 131 10.49 -4.44 3.49
#